data_AF-A0A916WDF3-F1
#
_entry.id   AF-A0A916WDF3-F1
#
_cell.length_a   1.000
_cell.length_b   1.000
_cell.length_c   1.000
_cell.angle_alpha   90.00
_cell.angle_beta   90.00
_cell.angle_gamma   90.00
#
_symmetry.space_group_name_H-M   'P 1'
#
loop_
_entity.id
_entity.type
_entity.pdbx_description
1 polymer ?
#
loop_
_entity_poly.entity_id
_entity_poly.type
_entity_poly.pdbx_seq_one_letter_code
_entity_poly.pdbx_strand_id
1 'polypeptide(L)'
;MSADLPNPLQTDRRVGLLGDVHGDFSHLMAAVHVFAARNIRCVIVLGDFGYPWPFEDWNRTLNKLSRRLASRNMDIVVIDGNHDWLPKIKEFPVGADGLRRLRHNVIHAPRGYRTTLLPYNSGWPTNVVRPGKVLAVLGGANSIDRHHRTVNTDWWPDESLTEEDLAALGTDHADVLLGHDAPLDVPDLDRALASENSDWPPEAVAYAEQGRRMFHCGFMAVWPEVSVGAHYHRHVDQVLAYEDDAGSFRCRVVILDQNRPKTISLAILDTGTLQLEFFTRGDTKVERLRMRDQGRWVVRTPDADFGFDLDARTVERRPLPGARLSPLLDHPLPLLNIRIVHVGAVAIYTFDPLDEHIPYQDQFSSGVVQMIERDDDAHR
;
A
#
# COMPACT_ATOMS: atom_id res chain seq x y z
N MET A 1 24.05 19.87 10.91
CA MET A 1 23.86 19.91 9.45
C MET A 1 23.14 18.62 9.08
N SER A 2 21.82 18.69 8.91
CA SER A 2 21.06 17.54 8.40
C SER A 2 21.42 17.43 6.94
N ALA A 3 21.97 16.29 6.50
CA ALA A 3 21.93 15.97 5.08
C ALA A 3 20.44 15.99 4.67
N ASP A 4 20.13 16.62 3.53
CA ASP A 4 18.78 16.58 2.97
C ASP A 4 18.43 15.12 2.67
N LEU A 5 17.60 14.52 3.53
CA LEU A 5 17.12 13.16 3.31
C LEU A 5 16.22 13.19 2.08
N PRO A 6 16.41 12.28 1.10
CA PRO A 6 15.59 12.27 -0.10
C PRO A 6 14.11 12.07 0.26
N ASN A 7 13.25 12.68 -0.54
CA ASN A 7 11.81 12.52 -0.42
C ASN A 7 11.40 11.14 -0.95
N PRO A 8 10.94 10.21 -0.09
CA PRO A 8 10.71 8.83 -0.52
C PRO A 8 9.62 8.70 -1.59
N LEU A 9 8.65 9.63 -1.62
CA LEU A 9 7.56 9.67 -2.60
C LEU A 9 8.01 10.04 -4.03
N GLN A 10 9.24 10.55 -4.17
CA GLN A 10 9.81 10.96 -5.46
C GLN A 10 10.86 9.97 -5.99
N THR A 11 11.02 8.80 -5.38
CA THR A 11 12.14 7.89 -5.71
C THR A 11 11.73 6.49 -6.16
N ASP A 12 10.45 6.12 -6.02
CA ASP A 12 9.98 4.79 -6.40
C ASP A 12 8.80 4.84 -7.37
N ARG A 13 8.81 3.93 -8.33
CA ARG A 13 7.69 3.73 -9.27
C ARG A 13 6.50 3.03 -8.61
N ARG A 14 6.73 2.30 -7.52
CA ARG A 14 5.71 1.56 -6.79
C ARG A 14 5.76 1.98 -5.33
N VAL A 15 4.64 2.45 -4.81
CA VAL A 15 4.48 2.83 -3.39
C VAL A 15 3.40 1.96 -2.77
N GLY A 16 3.62 1.51 -1.54
CA GLY A 16 2.62 0.79 -0.77
C GLY A 16 1.62 1.76 -0.16
N LEU A 17 0.36 1.36 -0.07
CA LEU A 17 -0.71 2.07 0.63
C LEU A 17 -1.26 1.13 1.71
N LEU A 18 -1.38 1.62 2.94
CA LEU A 18 -1.88 0.88 4.09
C LEU A 18 -3.05 1.65 4.70
N GLY A 19 -4.18 0.98 4.90
CA GLY A 19 -5.33 1.51 5.64
C GLY A 19 -5.08 1.56 7.15
N ASP A 20 -6.16 1.52 7.92
CA ASP A 20 -6.11 1.85 9.35
C ASP A 20 -5.28 0.88 10.17
N VAL A 21 -4.32 1.42 10.92
CA VAL A 21 -3.41 0.66 11.78
C VAL A 21 -3.94 0.56 13.22
N HIS A 22 -4.58 1.61 13.72
CA HIS A 22 -5.11 1.75 15.08
C HIS A 22 -4.09 1.43 16.18
N GLY A 23 -2.83 1.79 15.98
CA GLY A 23 -1.78 1.47 16.94
C GLY A 23 -1.50 -0.04 17.10
N ASP A 24 -1.99 -0.90 16.19
CA ASP A 24 -1.61 -2.31 16.16
C ASP A 24 -0.22 -2.48 15.53
N PHE A 25 0.80 -2.49 16.40
CA PHE A 25 2.19 -2.67 15.99
C PHE A 25 2.42 -4.01 15.27
N SER A 26 1.66 -5.04 15.61
CA SER A 26 1.81 -6.37 15.01
C SER A 26 1.27 -6.36 13.58
N HIS A 27 0.12 -5.73 13.36
CA HIS A 27 -0.42 -5.51 12.03
C HIS A 27 0.52 -4.66 11.17
N LEU A 28 1.03 -3.55 11.70
CA LEU A 28 1.97 -2.69 10.98
C LEU A 28 3.22 -3.47 10.54
N MET A 29 3.78 -4.30 11.43
CA MET A 29 4.95 -5.13 11.10
C MET A 29 4.64 -6.25 10.11
N ALA A 30 3.45 -6.84 10.16
CA ALA A 30 3.01 -7.78 9.13
C ALA A 30 2.90 -7.09 7.77
N ALA A 31 2.28 -5.91 7.70
CA ALA A 31 2.18 -5.13 6.46
C ALA A 31 3.55 -4.75 5.91
N VAL A 32 4.45 -4.22 6.75
CA VAL A 32 5.85 -3.92 6.38
C VAL A 32 6.56 -5.16 5.83
N HIS A 33 6.32 -6.34 6.38
CA HIS A 33 6.90 -7.58 5.86
C HIS A 33 6.37 -7.93 4.46
N VAL A 34 5.05 -7.87 4.26
CA VAL A 34 4.39 -8.15 2.97
C VAL A 34 4.84 -7.17 1.89
N PHE A 35 4.96 -5.88 2.22
CA PHE A 35 5.49 -4.85 1.31
C PHE A 35 6.97 -5.06 0.99
N ALA A 36 7.80 -5.36 1.99
CA ALA A 36 9.22 -5.64 1.77
C ALA A 36 9.44 -6.87 0.87
N ALA A 37 8.61 -7.91 1.03
CA ALA A 37 8.62 -9.10 0.19
C ALA A 37 8.25 -8.79 -1.28
N ARG A 38 7.55 -7.67 -1.49
CA ARG A 38 7.22 -7.08 -2.81
C ARG A 38 8.16 -5.96 -3.25
N ASN A 39 9.33 -5.85 -2.61
CA ASN A 39 10.35 -4.84 -2.91
C ASN A 39 9.82 -3.38 -2.85
N ILE A 40 8.79 -3.13 -2.05
CA ILE A 40 8.28 -1.79 -1.79
C ILE A 40 9.14 -1.14 -0.70
N ARG A 41 9.65 0.07 -0.99
CA ARG A 41 10.50 0.83 -0.06
C ARG A 41 9.73 1.91 0.69
N CYS A 42 8.78 2.57 0.02
CA CYS A 42 7.94 3.58 0.65
C CYS A 42 6.51 3.04 0.85
N VAL A 43 6.00 3.12 2.08
CA VAL A 43 4.62 2.79 2.43
C VAL A 43 3.92 4.03 2.98
N ILE A 44 2.73 4.32 2.48
CA ILE A 44 1.88 5.44 2.90
C ILE A 44 0.75 4.88 3.77
N VAL A 45 0.65 5.32 5.02
CA VAL A 45 -0.46 5.01 5.93
C VAL A 45 -1.53 6.09 5.76
N LEU A 46 -2.74 5.66 5.40
CA LEU A 46 -3.88 6.52 5.03
C LEU A 46 -4.69 6.96 6.26
N GLY A 47 -4.02 7.41 7.32
CA GLY A 47 -4.66 7.77 8.59
C GLY A 47 -4.72 6.64 9.61
N ASP A 48 -5.17 7.00 10.81
CA ASP A 48 -5.31 6.12 11.96
C ASP A 48 -4.04 5.29 12.22
N PHE A 49 -2.89 5.95 12.13
CA PHE A 49 -1.61 5.34 12.39
C PHE A 49 -1.48 4.94 13.87
N GLY A 50 -2.05 5.77 14.76
CA GLY A 50 -2.12 5.51 16.20
C GLY A 50 -0.81 5.76 16.94
N TYR A 51 0.16 6.45 16.31
CA TYR A 51 1.39 6.90 16.96
C TYR A 51 1.81 8.30 16.47
N PRO A 52 2.17 9.22 17.37
CA PRO A 52 2.16 9.11 18.82
C PRO A 52 0.74 9.06 19.39
N TRP A 53 0.59 8.45 20.58
CA TRP A 53 -0.65 8.43 21.33
C TRP A 53 -0.39 8.80 22.81
N PRO A 54 -1.26 9.58 23.46
CA PRO A 54 -1.12 9.90 24.88
C PRO A 54 -1.10 8.65 25.76
N PHE A 55 -0.47 8.76 26.93
CA PHE A 55 -0.37 7.70 27.94
C PHE A 55 0.40 6.43 27.52
N GLU A 56 0.88 6.36 26.28
CA GLU A 56 1.81 5.35 25.80
C GLU A 56 3.26 5.86 25.74
N ASP A 57 4.23 4.95 25.80
CA ASP A 57 5.63 5.27 25.45
C ASP A 57 5.81 5.28 23.92
N TRP A 58 5.09 6.21 23.27
CA TRP A 58 5.09 6.39 21.83
C TRP A 58 6.50 6.67 21.31
N ASN A 59 7.36 7.32 22.09
CA ASN A 59 8.72 7.65 21.69
C ASN A 59 9.58 6.38 21.53
N ARG A 60 9.47 5.43 22.46
CA ARG A 60 10.08 4.10 22.35
C ARG A 60 9.48 3.31 21.19
N THR A 61 8.18 3.38 20.98
CA THR A 61 7.50 2.69 19.87
C THR A 61 7.98 3.21 18.50
N LEU A 62 8.06 4.52 18.29
CA LEU A 62 8.61 5.13 17.08
C LEU A 62 10.09 4.77 16.88
N ASN A 63 10.90 4.73 17.95
CA ASN A 63 12.30 4.28 17.86
C ASN A 63 12.41 2.80 17.47
N LYS A 64 11.51 1.96 17.96
CA LYS A 64 11.44 0.54 17.58
C LYS A 64 11.04 0.40 16.11
N LEU A 65 9.99 1.11 15.68
CA LEU A 65 9.52 1.13 14.29
C LEU A 65 10.64 1.57 13.34
N SER A 66 11.24 2.74 13.60
CA SER A 66 12.30 3.31 12.78
C SER A 66 13.48 2.35 12.57
N ARG A 67 13.92 1.63 13.62
CA ARG A 67 14.97 0.60 13.48
C ARG A 67 14.54 -0.58 12.62
N ARG A 68 13.28 -1.02 12.71
CA ARG A 68 12.75 -2.15 11.92
C ARG A 68 12.58 -1.80 10.44
N LEU A 69 12.23 -0.55 10.15
CA LEU A 69 12.17 0.00 8.80
C LEU A 69 13.58 0.19 8.21
N ALA A 70 14.51 0.74 8.98
CA ALA A 70 15.89 0.96 8.54
C ALA A 70 16.60 -0.36 8.17
N SER A 71 16.36 -1.45 8.93
CA SER A 71 16.92 -2.76 8.59
C SER A 71 16.38 -3.36 7.27
N ARG A 72 15.33 -2.76 6.69
CA ARG A 72 14.69 -3.15 5.44
C ARG A 72 14.86 -2.10 4.33
N ASN A 73 15.56 -1.00 4.59
CA ASN A 73 15.64 0.15 3.70
C ASN A 73 14.25 0.67 3.29
N MET A 74 13.36 0.81 4.27
CA MET A 74 12.00 1.27 4.08
C MET A 74 11.73 2.58 4.82
N ASP A 75 10.80 3.34 4.27
CA ASP A 75 10.21 4.55 4.83
C ASP A 75 8.70 4.38 4.99
N ILE A 76 8.16 4.95 6.06
CA ILE A 76 6.71 5.13 6.22
C ILE A 76 6.39 6.61 6.17
N VAL A 77 5.42 6.96 5.33
CA VAL A 77 4.77 8.27 5.28
C VAL A 77 3.36 8.12 5.86
N VAL A 78 2.97 8.98 6.78
CA VAL A 78 1.68 8.94 7.46
C VAL A 78 0.89 10.18 7.05
N ILE A 79 -0.32 9.96 6.57
CA ILE A 79 -1.37 10.98 6.48
C ILE A 79 -2.14 10.89 7.79
N ASP A 80 -2.50 12.01 8.41
CA ASP A 80 -3.24 11.98 9.67
C ASP A 80 -4.70 11.54 9.45
N GLY A 81 -5.22 10.75 10.38
CA GLY A 81 -6.65 10.40 10.49
C GLY A 81 -7.31 11.03 11.71
N ASN A 82 -8.45 10.47 12.14
CA ASN A 82 -9.17 10.95 13.32
C ASN A 82 -8.66 10.34 14.64
N HIS A 83 -7.95 9.22 14.59
CA HIS A 83 -7.23 8.62 15.73
C HIS A 83 -5.72 8.88 15.69
N ASP A 84 -5.31 10.07 15.25
CA ASP A 84 -3.93 10.51 15.35
C ASP A 84 -3.83 11.74 16.26
N TRP A 85 -2.86 11.73 17.18
CA TRP A 85 -2.66 12.84 18.12
C TRP A 85 -1.99 14.04 17.42
N LEU A 86 -2.75 14.70 16.54
CA LEU A 86 -2.26 15.76 15.67
C LEU A 86 -1.59 16.92 16.42
N PRO A 87 -2.07 17.37 17.60
CA PRO A 87 -1.35 18.35 18.40
C PRO A 87 0.09 17.95 18.70
N LYS A 88 0.36 16.67 19.00
CA LYS A 88 1.72 16.18 19.24
C LYS A 88 2.54 16.05 17.97
N ILE A 89 1.94 15.55 16.89
CA ILE A 89 2.58 15.50 15.57
C ILE A 89 3.00 16.92 15.15
N LYS A 90 2.14 17.92 15.37
CA LYS A 90 2.36 19.34 15.05
C LYS A 90 3.54 19.99 15.82
N GLU A 91 4.11 19.34 16.83
CA GLU A 91 5.34 19.82 17.50
C GLU A 91 6.64 19.55 16.71
N PHE A 92 6.66 18.56 15.81
CA PHE A 92 7.87 18.21 15.03
C PHE A 92 8.06 19.13 13.83
N PRO A 93 9.24 19.70 13.53
CA PRO A 93 9.36 20.67 12.43
C PRO A 93 9.03 20.08 11.04
N VAL A 94 8.45 20.91 10.18
CA VAL A 94 8.33 20.62 8.74
C VAL A 94 9.67 20.93 8.08
N GLY A 95 10.18 19.98 7.29
CA GLY A 95 11.41 20.15 6.52
C GLY A 95 11.22 21.03 5.29
N ALA A 96 12.32 21.37 4.64
CA ALA A 96 12.30 22.17 3.39
C ALA A 96 11.58 21.45 2.24
N ASP A 97 11.46 20.12 2.31
CA ASP A 97 10.71 19.29 1.38
C ASP A 97 9.20 19.24 1.67
N GLY A 98 8.71 20.01 2.66
CA GLY A 98 7.30 20.02 3.05
C GLY A 98 6.86 18.84 3.92
N LEU A 99 7.76 17.90 4.21
CA LEU A 99 7.49 16.71 5.01
C LEU A 99 7.91 16.90 6.47
N ARG A 100 7.18 16.28 7.39
CA ARG A 100 7.42 16.38 8.84
C ARG A 100 7.99 15.07 9.38
N ARG A 101 9.26 15.07 9.79
CA ARG A 101 9.95 13.85 10.23
C ARG A 101 9.77 13.61 11.72
N LEU A 102 8.97 12.61 12.07
CA LEU A 102 8.90 12.08 13.44
C LEU A 102 10.19 11.31 13.77
N ARG A 103 10.72 10.59 12.78
CA ARG A 103 12.07 10.00 12.70
C ARG A 103 12.59 10.17 11.27
N HIS A 104 13.83 9.76 11.01
CA HIS A 104 14.41 9.88 9.66
C HIS A 104 13.62 9.12 8.57
N ASN A 105 12.95 8.03 8.94
CA ASN A 105 12.18 7.14 8.07
C ASN A 105 10.74 6.87 8.57
N VAL A 106 10.26 7.70 9.50
CA VAL A 106 8.84 7.76 9.92
C VAL A 106 8.41 9.21 9.78
N ILE A 107 7.61 9.46 8.76
CA ILE A 107 7.38 10.77 8.19
C ILE A 107 5.89 11.03 8.22
N HIS A 108 5.48 12.24 8.52
CA HIS A 108 4.12 12.72 8.38
C HIS A 108 4.05 13.66 7.17
N ALA A 109 3.08 13.45 6.29
CA ALA A 109 2.76 14.35 5.18
C ALA A 109 1.64 15.29 5.65
N PRO A 110 1.92 16.59 5.89
CA PRO A 110 0.90 17.52 6.32
C PRO A 110 -0.26 17.63 5.31
N ARG A 111 -1.44 18.00 5.81
CA ARG A 111 -2.59 18.37 4.96
C ARG A 111 -2.17 19.47 3.96
N GLY A 112 -2.56 19.29 2.70
CA GLY A 112 -2.16 20.15 1.59
C GLY A 112 -0.77 19.87 1.03
N TYR A 113 -0.04 18.88 1.54
CA TYR A 113 1.22 18.47 0.95
C TYR A 113 1.04 17.99 -0.49
N ARG A 114 1.91 18.48 -1.39
CA ARG A 114 1.91 18.11 -2.81
C ARG A 114 3.30 17.73 -3.27
N THR A 115 3.39 16.77 -4.18
CA THR A 115 4.65 16.37 -4.79
C THR A 115 4.43 15.78 -6.18
N THR A 116 5.45 15.86 -7.03
CA THR A 116 5.49 15.10 -8.28
C THR A 116 6.08 13.72 -8.02
N LEU A 117 5.34 12.68 -8.35
CA LEU A 117 5.79 11.28 -8.34
C LEU A 117 6.80 11.03 -9.47
N LEU A 118 7.51 9.90 -9.42
CA LEU A 118 8.52 9.59 -10.42
C LEU A 118 7.96 9.58 -11.85
N PRO A 119 8.63 10.26 -12.81
CA PRO A 119 8.35 10.13 -14.23
C PRO A 119 8.46 8.69 -14.71
N TYR A 120 7.63 8.32 -15.69
CA TYR A 120 7.55 6.96 -16.19
C TYR A 120 7.93 6.87 -17.68
N ASN A 121 8.84 5.94 -18.02
CA ASN A 121 9.12 5.56 -19.40
C ASN A 121 8.25 4.35 -19.77
N SER A 122 7.37 4.52 -20.75
CA SER A 122 6.45 3.46 -21.21
C SER A 122 7.13 2.25 -21.87
N GLY A 123 8.47 2.22 -21.93
CA GLY A 123 9.25 1.11 -22.46
C GLY A 123 9.19 1.01 -23.98
N TRP A 124 9.92 0.04 -24.53
CA TRP A 124 9.90 -0.26 -25.96
C TRP A 124 8.51 -0.78 -26.37
N PRO A 125 7.96 -0.39 -27.55
CA PRO A 125 8.59 0.35 -28.65
C PRO A 125 8.49 1.88 -28.53
N THR A 126 7.83 2.40 -27.49
CA THR A 126 7.43 3.81 -27.45
C THR A 126 8.51 4.74 -26.89
N ASN A 127 9.34 4.29 -25.92
CA ASN A 127 10.40 5.09 -25.27
C ASN A 127 9.97 6.53 -24.91
N VAL A 128 8.68 6.74 -24.64
CA VAL A 128 8.15 8.05 -24.28
C VAL A 128 8.29 8.21 -22.78
N VAL A 129 9.10 9.17 -22.35
CA VAL A 129 9.13 9.62 -20.96
C VAL A 129 7.92 10.51 -20.75
N ARG A 130 6.99 10.04 -19.90
CA ARG A 130 5.84 10.83 -19.48
C ARG A 130 6.21 11.67 -18.26
N PRO A 131 5.66 12.89 -18.13
CA PRO A 131 5.86 13.70 -16.93
C PRO A 131 5.39 12.93 -15.69
N GLY A 132 6.00 13.22 -14.55
CA GLY A 132 5.59 12.65 -13.27
C GLY A 132 4.18 13.09 -12.92
N LYS A 133 3.44 12.19 -12.29
CA LYS A 133 2.06 12.41 -11.81
C LYS A 133 2.08 13.23 -10.51
N VAL A 134 1.12 14.12 -10.30
CA VAL A 134 1.00 14.94 -9.10
C VAL A 134 0.23 14.18 -8.03
N LEU A 135 0.82 14.05 -6.85
CA LEU A 135 0.17 13.56 -5.64
C LEU A 135 -0.15 14.72 -4.72
N ALA A 136 -1.36 14.74 -4.19
CA ALA A 136 -1.79 15.64 -3.12
C ALA A 136 -2.29 14.84 -1.90
N VAL A 137 -2.15 15.43 -0.71
CA VAL A 137 -2.55 14.82 0.56
C VAL A 137 -3.61 15.67 1.27
N LEU A 138 -4.68 15.02 1.71
CA LEU A 138 -5.72 15.62 2.55
C LEU A 138 -6.10 14.65 3.67
N GLY A 139 -5.40 14.74 4.80
CA GLY A 139 -5.71 13.98 6.02
C GLY A 139 -6.87 14.56 6.82
N GLY A 140 -7.16 13.95 7.97
CA GLY A 140 -8.29 14.28 8.84
C GLY A 140 -9.57 13.53 8.47
N ALA A 141 -10.40 13.32 9.48
CA ALA A 141 -11.78 12.82 9.38
C ALA A 141 -12.49 13.14 10.71
N ASN A 142 -13.81 13.05 10.72
CA ASN A 142 -14.59 13.29 11.94
C ASN A 142 -14.97 11.97 12.61
N SER A 143 -14.63 11.83 13.89
CA SER A 143 -14.96 10.65 14.71
C SER A 143 -16.46 10.53 14.95
N ILE A 144 -17.11 9.50 14.39
CA ILE A 144 -18.53 9.24 14.67
C ILE A 144 -18.79 8.94 16.16
N ASP A 145 -17.82 8.37 16.86
CA ASP A 145 -17.88 8.07 18.29
C ASP A 145 -17.45 9.25 19.19
N ARG A 146 -17.28 10.47 18.66
CA ARG A 146 -16.86 11.67 19.42
C ARG A 146 -17.61 11.87 20.75
N HIS A 147 -18.90 11.59 20.79
CA HIS A 147 -19.75 11.76 21.98
C HIS A 147 -19.38 10.80 23.13
N HIS A 148 -18.65 9.72 22.84
CA HIS A 148 -18.10 8.80 23.85
C HIS A 148 -16.69 9.17 24.32
N ARG A 149 -16.12 10.25 23.79
CA ARG A 149 -14.73 10.64 24.03
C ARG A 149 -14.57 11.86 24.92
N THR A 150 -13.37 12.01 25.45
CA THR A 150 -12.96 13.12 26.30
C THR A 150 -12.01 14.05 25.56
N VAL A 151 -12.44 15.31 25.43
CA VAL A 151 -11.66 16.37 24.77
C VAL A 151 -10.25 16.46 25.37
N ASN A 152 -9.25 16.54 24.49
CA ASN A 152 -7.82 16.60 24.80
C ASN A 152 -7.23 15.34 25.46
N THR A 153 -7.97 14.23 25.51
CA THR A 153 -7.51 12.96 26.09
C THR A 153 -7.41 11.87 25.02
N ASP A 154 -8.53 11.57 24.37
CA ASP A 154 -8.66 10.55 23.32
C ASP A 154 -9.41 11.10 22.07
N TRP A 155 -9.71 12.40 22.08
CA TRP A 155 -10.28 13.16 20.97
C TRP A 155 -9.74 14.59 20.96
N TRP A 156 -9.44 15.11 19.76
CA TRP A 156 -9.00 16.49 19.55
C TRP A 156 -9.80 17.14 18.42
N PRO A 157 -10.21 18.41 18.56
CA PRO A 157 -10.92 19.13 17.49
C PRO A 157 -10.14 19.20 16.17
N ASP A 158 -8.81 19.11 16.23
CA ASP A 158 -7.91 19.08 15.09
C ASP A 158 -8.16 17.91 14.11
N GLU A 159 -8.93 16.88 14.46
CA GLU A 159 -9.27 15.79 13.53
C GLU A 159 -10.07 16.31 12.31
N SER A 160 -10.86 17.37 12.51
CA SER A 160 -11.69 17.96 11.47
C SER A 160 -10.85 18.74 10.47
N LEU A 161 -11.20 18.60 9.19
CA LEU A 161 -10.70 19.46 8.12
C LEU A 161 -11.25 20.89 8.26
N THR A 162 -10.39 21.86 7.96
CA THR A 162 -10.69 23.30 8.02
C THR A 162 -10.60 23.96 6.64
N GLU A 163 -11.11 25.19 6.51
CA GLU A 163 -10.92 25.99 5.29
C GLU A 163 -9.44 26.29 5.00
N GLU A 164 -8.62 26.41 6.05
CA GLU A 164 -7.16 26.58 5.91
C GLU A 164 -6.51 25.34 5.27
N ASP A 165 -6.98 24.14 5.63
CA ASP A 165 -6.50 22.89 5.02
C ASP A 165 -6.86 22.83 3.52
N LEU A 166 -8.06 23.27 3.14
CA LEU A 166 -8.48 23.36 1.75
C LEU A 166 -7.68 24.41 0.96
N ALA A 167 -7.41 25.57 1.58
CA ALA A 167 -6.56 26.60 0.98
C ALA A 167 -5.12 26.10 0.80
N ALA A 168 -4.59 25.32 1.74
CA ALA A 168 -3.27 24.70 1.64
C ALA A 168 -3.19 23.61 0.55
N LEU A 169 -4.27 22.84 0.36
CA LEU A 169 -4.40 21.87 -0.73
C LEU A 169 -4.35 22.54 -2.11
N GLY A 170 -4.98 23.72 -2.21
CA GLY A 170 -5.13 24.48 -3.45
C GLY A 170 -6.14 23.84 -4.41
N THR A 171 -6.24 24.43 -5.60
CA THR A 171 -7.22 24.05 -6.64
C THR A 171 -6.58 23.49 -7.91
N ASP A 172 -5.24 23.35 -7.92
CA ASP A 172 -4.55 22.76 -9.05
C ASP A 172 -4.86 21.27 -9.13
N HIS A 173 -5.01 20.76 -10.36
CA HIS A 173 -5.21 19.33 -10.63
C HIS A 173 -4.17 18.47 -9.91
N ALA A 174 -4.62 17.39 -9.27
CA ALA A 174 -3.77 16.34 -8.73
C ALA A 174 -4.14 15.02 -9.41
N ASP A 175 -3.18 14.24 -9.89
CA ASP A 175 -3.49 12.93 -10.46
C ASP A 175 -3.92 11.93 -9.39
N VAL A 176 -3.35 12.05 -8.18
CA VAL A 176 -3.65 11.20 -7.02
C VAL A 176 -3.97 12.07 -5.82
N LEU A 177 -5.13 11.84 -5.20
CA LEU A 177 -5.47 12.37 -3.88
C LEU A 177 -5.41 11.25 -2.86
N LEU A 178 -4.53 11.37 -1.87
CA LEU A 178 -4.50 10.45 -0.73
C LEU A 178 -5.05 11.15 0.50
N GLY A 179 -5.89 10.45 1.25
CA GLY A 179 -6.49 10.97 2.47
C GLY A 179 -6.83 9.88 3.46
N HIS A 180 -7.50 10.27 4.54
CA HIS A 180 -8.10 9.31 5.46
C HIS A 180 -9.60 9.13 5.18
N ASP A 181 -10.32 10.22 4.89
CA ASP A 181 -11.75 10.22 4.57
C ASP A 181 -12.02 9.90 3.07
N ALA A 182 -13.29 9.95 2.66
CA ALA A 182 -13.76 9.63 1.31
C ALA A 182 -14.69 10.74 0.76
N PRO A 183 -14.77 10.93 -0.58
CA PRO A 183 -15.70 11.89 -1.14
C PRO A 183 -17.15 11.46 -0.91
N LEU A 184 -18.09 12.41 -1.05
CA LEU A 184 -19.53 12.12 -1.16
C LEU A 184 -19.84 11.40 -2.48
N ASP A 185 -21.08 10.90 -2.59
CA ASP A 185 -21.62 10.26 -3.79
C ASP A 185 -20.84 9.01 -4.22
N VAL A 186 -20.54 8.15 -3.24
CA VAL A 186 -19.86 6.87 -3.41
C VAL A 186 -20.88 5.77 -3.09
N PRO A 187 -21.62 5.24 -4.08
CA PRO A 187 -22.85 4.46 -3.84
C PRO A 187 -22.70 3.27 -2.88
N ASP A 188 -21.63 2.47 -3.02
CA ASP A 188 -21.41 1.34 -2.13
C ASP A 188 -21.11 1.76 -0.68
N LEU A 189 -20.36 2.86 -0.49
CA LEU A 189 -20.11 3.41 0.84
C LEU A 189 -21.39 4.01 1.42
N ASP A 190 -22.13 4.80 0.64
CA ASP A 190 -23.33 5.51 1.10
C ASP A 190 -24.42 4.53 1.53
N ARG A 191 -24.61 3.44 0.77
CA ARG A 191 -25.55 2.36 1.14
C ARG A 191 -25.18 1.71 2.47
N ALA A 192 -23.88 1.49 2.67
CA ALA A 192 -23.34 0.94 3.90
C ALA A 192 -23.58 1.87 5.10
N LEU A 193 -23.19 3.14 4.97
CA LEU A 193 -23.37 4.15 6.01
C LEU A 193 -24.84 4.36 6.36
N ALA A 194 -25.75 4.34 5.38
CA ALA A 194 -27.19 4.43 5.63
C ALA A 194 -27.71 3.30 6.55
N SER A 195 -27.10 2.10 6.47
CA SER A 195 -27.45 0.97 7.34
C SER A 195 -26.81 1.07 8.74
N GLU A 196 -25.65 1.69 8.86
CA GLU A 196 -24.85 1.68 10.10
C GLU A 196 -25.10 2.92 10.95
N ASN A 197 -25.42 4.05 10.31
CA ASN A 197 -25.73 5.31 10.98
C ASN A 197 -27.01 5.23 11.82
N SER A 198 -27.88 4.24 11.61
CA SER A 198 -29.05 4.02 12.46
C SER A 198 -28.70 3.64 13.90
N ASP A 199 -27.49 3.14 14.14
CA ASP A 199 -27.01 2.73 15.46
C ASP A 199 -26.39 3.90 16.25
N TRP A 200 -26.29 5.09 15.64
CA TRP A 200 -25.62 6.25 16.22
C TRP A 200 -26.59 7.41 16.48
N PRO A 201 -26.30 8.27 17.50
CA PRO A 201 -27.08 9.49 17.72
C PRO A 201 -27.05 10.43 16.50
N PRO A 202 -28.15 11.13 16.17
CA PRO A 202 -28.20 12.02 14.99
C PRO A 202 -27.11 13.09 14.97
N GLU A 203 -26.72 13.62 16.13
CA GLU A 203 -25.64 14.61 16.24
C GLU A 203 -24.26 14.03 15.92
N ALA A 204 -24.04 12.75 16.21
CA ALA A 204 -22.80 12.05 15.90
C ALA A 204 -22.70 11.81 14.39
N VAL A 205 -23.80 11.37 13.77
CA VAL A 205 -23.91 11.21 12.32
C VAL A 205 -23.69 12.55 11.61
N ALA A 206 -24.37 13.61 12.05
CA ALA A 206 -24.21 14.95 11.46
C ALA A 206 -22.77 15.48 11.56
N TYR A 207 -22.09 15.20 12.68
CA TYR A 207 -20.68 15.58 12.85
C TYR A 207 -19.76 14.79 11.91
N ALA A 208 -19.95 13.48 11.75
CA ALA A 208 -19.19 12.68 10.79
C ALA A 208 -19.42 13.14 9.34
N GLU A 209 -20.68 13.39 8.96
CA GLU A 209 -21.06 13.90 7.63
C GLU A 209 -20.44 15.28 7.34
N GLN A 210 -20.30 16.14 8.34
CA GLN A 210 -19.62 17.44 8.19
C GLN A 210 -18.16 17.26 7.79
N GLY A 211 -17.44 16.32 8.42
CA GLY A 211 -16.05 16.01 8.07
C GLY A 211 -15.93 15.51 6.62
N ARG A 212 -16.79 14.57 6.25
CA ARG A 212 -16.84 14.01 4.89
C ARG A 212 -17.17 15.07 3.83
N ARG A 213 -18.05 16.03 4.14
CA ARG A 213 -18.35 17.17 3.26
C ARG A 213 -17.09 18.04 3.03
N MET A 214 -16.31 18.32 4.07
CA MET A 214 -15.06 19.07 3.93
C MET A 214 -14.04 18.32 3.08
N PHE A 215 -13.89 17.00 3.27
CA PHE A 215 -13.04 16.19 2.40
C PHE A 215 -13.50 16.24 0.94
N HIS A 216 -14.82 16.10 0.71
CA HIS A 216 -15.40 16.19 -0.63
C HIS A 216 -15.16 17.56 -1.29
N CYS A 217 -15.20 18.67 -0.55
CA CYS A 217 -14.82 19.98 -1.07
C CYS A 217 -13.37 20.00 -1.60
N GLY A 218 -12.42 19.44 -0.84
CA GLY A 218 -11.03 19.32 -1.30
C GLY A 218 -10.86 18.39 -2.49
N PHE A 219 -11.59 17.28 -2.51
CA PHE A 219 -11.65 16.34 -3.63
C PHE A 219 -12.16 17.01 -4.92
N MET A 220 -13.27 17.76 -4.84
CA MET A 220 -13.83 18.51 -5.95
C MET A 220 -12.95 19.70 -6.38
N ALA A 221 -12.06 20.19 -5.50
CA ALA A 221 -11.15 21.29 -5.85
C ALA A 221 -9.96 20.84 -6.71
N VAL A 222 -9.53 19.57 -6.65
CA VAL A 222 -8.30 19.08 -7.31
C VAL A 222 -8.52 18.04 -8.40
N TRP A 223 -9.78 17.65 -8.65
CA TRP A 223 -10.21 16.76 -9.74
C TRP A 223 -9.36 15.50 -9.95
N PRO A 224 -9.20 14.64 -8.92
CA PRO A 224 -8.25 13.54 -9.01
C PRO A 224 -8.66 12.43 -9.99
N GLU A 225 -7.66 11.82 -10.65
CA GLU A 225 -7.88 10.58 -11.43
C GLU A 225 -8.07 9.38 -10.49
N VAL A 226 -7.35 9.36 -9.36
CA VAL A 226 -7.46 8.34 -8.31
C VAL A 226 -7.51 9.00 -6.94
N SER A 227 -8.49 8.63 -6.13
CA SER A 227 -8.58 9.02 -4.72
C SER A 227 -8.53 7.77 -3.85
N VAL A 228 -7.60 7.71 -2.88
CA VAL A 228 -7.49 6.59 -1.95
C VAL A 228 -7.60 7.07 -0.51
N GLY A 229 -8.60 6.56 0.21
CA GLY A 229 -8.86 6.82 1.63
C GLY A 229 -8.89 5.55 2.48
N ALA A 230 -9.25 5.70 3.75
CA ALA A 230 -9.48 4.60 4.70
C ALA A 230 -10.68 4.95 5.61
N HIS A 231 -10.56 4.92 6.94
CA HIS A 231 -11.55 5.38 7.93
C HIS A 231 -12.83 4.52 8.09
N TYR A 232 -13.42 4.05 6.99
CA TYR A 232 -14.74 3.40 6.99
C TYR A 232 -14.71 1.89 7.27
N HIS A 233 -13.53 1.35 7.62
CA HIS A 233 -13.27 -0.05 8.00
C HIS A 233 -13.85 -1.06 6.99
N ARG A 234 -13.76 -0.70 5.71
CA ARG A 234 -14.22 -1.53 4.60
C ARG A 234 -13.46 -1.19 3.33
N HIS A 235 -13.35 -2.18 2.46
CA HIS A 235 -12.84 -1.94 1.12
C HIS A 235 -13.94 -1.47 0.16
N VAL A 236 -13.66 -0.39 -0.58
CA VAL A 236 -14.46 0.09 -1.72
C VAL A 236 -13.51 0.34 -2.90
N ASP A 237 -13.94 0.02 -4.11
CA ASP A 237 -13.24 0.35 -5.36
C ASP A 237 -14.28 0.62 -6.46
N GLN A 238 -14.49 1.90 -6.78
CA GLN A 238 -15.48 2.33 -7.78
C GLN A 238 -14.90 3.41 -8.69
N VAL A 239 -15.22 3.34 -9.97
CA VAL A 239 -14.93 4.43 -10.92
C VAL A 239 -16.20 5.25 -11.11
N LEU A 240 -16.15 6.49 -10.65
CA LEU A 240 -17.28 7.40 -10.57
C LEU A 240 -17.04 8.63 -11.46
N ALA A 241 -18.12 9.28 -11.86
CA ALA A 241 -18.09 10.56 -12.56
C ALA A 241 -18.64 11.63 -11.63
N TYR A 242 -17.94 12.76 -11.55
CA TYR A 242 -18.32 13.93 -10.77
C TYR A 242 -18.48 15.12 -11.71
N GLU A 243 -19.40 16.02 -11.38
CA GLU A 243 -19.73 17.20 -12.18
C GLU A 243 -20.00 18.38 -11.24
N ASP A 244 -19.48 19.54 -11.62
CA ASP A 244 -19.80 20.83 -11.05
C ASP A 244 -19.93 21.89 -12.16
N ASP A 245 -20.10 23.16 -11.77
CA ASP A 245 -20.23 24.27 -12.73
C ASP A 245 -18.98 24.48 -13.62
N ALA A 246 -17.80 24.01 -13.18
CA ALA A 246 -16.54 24.13 -13.92
C ALA A 246 -16.32 22.98 -14.90
N GLY A 247 -16.95 21.81 -14.69
CA GLY A 247 -16.98 20.71 -15.63
C GLY A 247 -17.16 19.35 -14.97
N SER A 248 -16.79 18.29 -15.69
CA SER A 248 -16.90 16.92 -15.21
C SER A 248 -15.57 16.19 -15.27
N PHE A 249 -15.29 15.35 -14.29
CA PHE A 249 -14.14 14.45 -14.29
C PHE A 249 -14.52 13.04 -13.83
N ARG A 250 -13.67 12.06 -14.13
CA ARG A 250 -13.82 10.69 -13.65
C ARG A 250 -12.72 10.39 -12.65
N CYS A 251 -13.10 9.78 -11.54
CA CYS A 251 -12.18 9.37 -10.50
C CYS A 251 -12.41 7.90 -10.13
N ARG A 252 -11.32 7.14 -9.99
CA ARG A 252 -11.34 5.87 -9.26
C ARG A 252 -11.24 6.16 -7.77
N VAL A 253 -12.33 5.97 -7.04
CA VAL A 253 -12.39 6.13 -5.58
C VAL A 253 -12.17 4.78 -4.93
N VAL A 254 -11.14 4.70 -4.10
CA VAL A 254 -10.75 3.51 -3.36
C VAL A 254 -10.73 3.80 -1.88
N ILE A 255 -11.24 2.87 -1.08
CA ILE A 255 -11.17 2.93 0.37
C ILE A 255 -10.50 1.64 0.84
N LEU A 256 -9.46 1.75 1.66
CA LEU A 256 -8.80 0.59 2.26
C LEU A 256 -9.42 0.28 3.62
N ASP A 257 -9.48 -1.01 3.91
CA ASP A 257 -10.01 -1.51 5.17
C ASP A 257 -8.98 -1.33 6.31
N GLN A 258 -9.37 -1.70 7.52
CA GLN A 258 -8.53 -1.68 8.72
C GLN A 258 -7.72 -2.98 8.91
N ASN A 259 -7.00 -3.03 10.03
CA ASN A 259 -6.15 -4.10 10.54
C ASN A 259 -6.79 -5.49 10.82
N ARG A 260 -7.88 -5.90 10.14
CA ARG A 260 -8.52 -7.22 10.32
C ARG A 260 -7.83 -8.35 9.55
N PRO A 261 -7.84 -9.60 10.04
CA PRO A 261 -7.34 -10.73 9.27
C PRO A 261 -8.28 -11.01 8.09
N LYS A 262 -7.74 -10.91 6.85
CA LYS A 262 -8.41 -11.17 5.55
C LYS A 262 -9.18 -10.01 4.93
N THR A 263 -9.05 -8.80 5.45
CA THR A 263 -9.57 -7.61 4.77
C THR A 263 -8.55 -7.04 3.78
N ILE A 264 -9.02 -6.27 2.82
CA ILE A 264 -8.19 -5.55 1.84
C ILE A 264 -7.79 -4.21 2.47
N SER A 265 -6.73 -4.23 3.27
CA SER A 265 -6.14 -3.05 3.90
C SER A 265 -4.80 -2.65 3.29
N LEU A 266 -4.31 -3.39 2.30
CA LEU A 266 -3.04 -3.12 1.63
C LEU A 266 -3.26 -2.97 0.12
N ALA A 267 -2.56 -1.99 -0.47
CA ALA A 267 -2.47 -1.84 -1.91
C ALA A 267 -1.05 -1.44 -2.35
N ILE A 268 -0.71 -1.68 -3.61
CA ILE A 268 0.45 -1.07 -4.26
C ILE A 268 -0.05 -0.17 -5.38
N LEU A 269 0.37 1.09 -5.36
CA LEU A 269 0.15 2.07 -6.42
C LEU A 269 1.37 2.12 -7.35
N ASP A 270 1.15 1.87 -8.64
CA ASP A 270 2.13 2.21 -9.68
C ASP A 270 1.98 3.69 -10.05
N THR A 271 3.00 4.48 -9.75
CA THR A 271 2.96 5.95 -9.85
C THR A 271 2.95 6.49 -11.28
N GLY A 272 3.27 5.64 -12.27
CA GLY A 272 3.30 6.02 -13.68
C GLY A 272 1.99 5.73 -14.41
N THR A 273 1.28 4.69 -13.96
CA THR A 273 0.04 4.20 -14.59
C THR A 273 -1.20 4.40 -13.74
N LEU A 274 -1.03 4.77 -12.47
CA LEU A 274 -2.06 4.92 -11.44
C LEU A 274 -2.84 3.62 -11.16
N GLN A 275 -2.28 2.47 -11.56
CA GLN A 275 -2.87 1.17 -11.27
C GLN A 275 -2.66 0.78 -9.81
N LEU A 276 -3.69 0.17 -9.22
CA LEU A 276 -3.70 -0.32 -7.85
C LEU A 276 -3.79 -1.85 -7.85
N GLU A 277 -2.87 -2.48 -7.12
CA GLU A 277 -2.88 -3.91 -6.81
C GLU A 277 -3.28 -4.11 -5.34
N PHE A 278 -4.38 -4.82 -5.09
CA PHE A 278 -4.92 -5.03 -3.74
C PHE A 278 -4.55 -6.40 -3.18
N PHE A 279 -4.29 -6.47 -1.88
CA PHE A 279 -4.01 -7.73 -1.20
C PHE A 279 -4.31 -7.64 0.29
N THR A 280 -4.36 -8.80 0.93
CA THR A 280 -4.56 -8.91 2.37
C THR A 280 -3.22 -9.06 3.08
N ARG A 281 -3.18 -8.80 4.39
CA ARG A 281 -1.97 -9.02 5.22
C ARG A 281 -1.48 -10.46 5.29
N GLY A 282 -2.30 -11.43 4.88
CA GLY A 282 -1.96 -12.86 4.82
C GLY A 282 -1.45 -13.31 3.45
N ASP A 283 -1.36 -12.40 2.48
CA ASP A 283 -0.89 -12.73 1.13
C ASP A 283 0.62 -13.07 1.16
N THR A 284 0.95 -14.25 0.65
CA THR A 284 2.31 -14.82 0.70
C THR A 284 3.11 -14.61 -0.59
N LYS A 285 2.58 -13.84 -1.55
CA LYS A 285 3.31 -13.54 -2.80
C LYS A 285 4.57 -12.73 -2.56
N VAL A 286 5.57 -12.97 -3.38
CA VAL A 286 6.87 -12.30 -3.34
C VAL A 286 7.34 -11.90 -4.73
N GLU A 287 8.21 -10.90 -4.82
CA GLU A 287 8.79 -10.48 -6.11
C GLU A 287 9.96 -11.37 -6.56
N ARG A 288 10.60 -12.06 -5.61
CA ARG A 288 11.77 -12.88 -5.87
C ARG A 288 11.86 -14.06 -4.90
N LEU A 289 12.10 -15.24 -5.46
CA LEU A 289 12.49 -16.43 -4.73
C LEU A 289 14.02 -16.57 -4.71
N ARG A 290 14.58 -16.99 -3.59
CA ARG A 290 16.01 -17.21 -3.37
C ARG A 290 16.23 -18.59 -2.75
N MET A 291 17.39 -19.18 -3.00
CA MET A 291 17.75 -20.49 -2.46
C MET A 291 17.79 -20.56 -0.91
N ARG A 292 17.85 -19.40 -0.24
CA ARG A 292 17.85 -19.32 1.23
C ARG A 292 16.44 -19.19 1.84
N ASP A 293 15.42 -19.00 1.00
CA ASP A 293 14.05 -18.95 1.46
C ASP A 293 13.62 -20.38 1.87
N GLN A 294 12.57 -20.51 2.68
CA GLN A 294 12.16 -21.79 3.29
C GLN A 294 10.76 -22.19 2.85
N GLY A 295 10.49 -23.50 2.90
CA GLY A 295 9.20 -24.07 2.56
C GLY A 295 8.96 -24.25 1.06
N ARG A 296 7.68 -24.44 0.74
CA ARG A 296 7.20 -24.72 -0.62
C ARG A 296 6.66 -23.46 -1.28
N TRP A 297 6.92 -23.34 -2.58
CA TRP A 297 6.62 -22.16 -3.36
C TRP A 297 6.08 -22.55 -4.74
N VAL A 298 5.08 -21.83 -5.21
CA VAL A 298 4.60 -21.90 -6.59
C VAL A 298 5.14 -20.72 -7.37
N VAL A 299 5.84 -21.01 -8.46
CA VAL A 299 6.28 -20.02 -9.45
C VAL A 299 5.46 -20.22 -10.72
N ARG A 300 4.58 -19.27 -11.05
CA ARG A 300 3.71 -19.36 -12.23
C ARG A 300 4.32 -18.65 -13.42
N THR A 301 4.19 -19.29 -14.58
CA THR A 301 4.54 -18.77 -15.91
C THR A 301 3.33 -18.95 -16.84
N PRO A 302 3.31 -18.35 -18.05
CA PRO A 302 2.16 -18.47 -18.96
C PRO A 302 1.71 -19.90 -19.24
N ASP A 303 2.65 -20.86 -19.26
CA ASP A 303 2.40 -22.23 -19.73
C ASP A 303 2.52 -23.29 -18.61
N ALA A 304 2.95 -22.92 -17.39
CA ALA A 304 3.18 -23.88 -16.32
C ALA A 304 3.29 -23.22 -14.94
N ASP A 305 2.91 -24.00 -13.92
CA ASP A 305 3.26 -23.76 -12.52
C ASP A 305 4.49 -24.59 -12.16
N PHE A 306 5.44 -24.01 -11.44
CA PHE A 306 6.62 -24.71 -10.93
C PHE A 306 6.55 -24.76 -9.41
N GLY A 307 6.47 -25.96 -8.84
CA GLY A 307 6.51 -26.19 -7.40
C GLY A 307 7.95 -26.32 -6.93
N PHE A 308 8.48 -25.30 -6.27
CA PHE A 308 9.79 -25.32 -5.61
C PHE A 308 9.61 -25.73 -4.15
N ASP A 309 10.19 -26.85 -3.75
CA ASP A 309 10.33 -27.24 -2.35
C ASP A 309 11.76 -26.94 -1.91
N LEU A 310 11.96 -25.81 -1.23
CA LEU A 310 13.31 -25.37 -0.84
C LEU A 310 13.85 -26.14 0.37
N ASP A 311 12.96 -26.76 1.15
CA ASP A 311 13.33 -27.59 2.30
C ASP A 311 13.80 -28.98 1.82
N ALA A 312 13.06 -29.59 0.88
CA ALA A 312 13.43 -30.84 0.22
C ALA A 312 14.47 -30.65 -0.89
N ARG A 313 14.73 -29.40 -1.31
CA ARG A 313 15.56 -29.04 -2.46
C ARG A 313 15.11 -29.74 -3.74
N THR A 314 13.84 -29.58 -4.08
CA THR A 314 13.29 -30.09 -5.34
C THR A 314 12.53 -29.01 -6.10
N VAL A 315 12.38 -29.22 -7.40
CA VAL A 315 11.49 -28.43 -8.25
C VAL A 315 10.73 -29.37 -9.19
N GLU A 316 9.45 -29.12 -9.35
CA GLU A 316 8.55 -29.88 -10.21
C GLU A 316 7.81 -28.92 -11.14
N ARG A 317 7.75 -29.22 -12.44
CA ARG A 317 6.90 -28.48 -13.37
C ARG A 317 5.53 -29.14 -13.47
N ARG A 318 4.47 -28.33 -13.38
CA ARG A 318 3.08 -28.70 -13.58
C ARG A 318 2.54 -27.91 -14.78
N PRO A 319 2.43 -28.52 -15.97
CA PRO A 319 1.97 -27.82 -17.17
C PRO A 319 0.52 -27.36 -17.03
N LEU A 320 0.21 -26.15 -17.49
CA LEU A 320 -1.17 -25.65 -17.57
C LEU A 320 -1.90 -26.24 -18.79
N PRO A 321 -3.24 -26.22 -18.83
CA PRO A 321 -4.00 -26.74 -19.97
C PRO A 321 -3.55 -26.13 -21.30
N GLY A 322 -3.21 -26.97 -22.28
CA GLY A 322 -2.75 -26.54 -23.61
C GLY A 322 -1.24 -26.34 -23.73
N ALA A 323 -0.48 -26.42 -22.63
CA ALA A 323 0.97 -26.38 -22.69
C ALA A 323 1.57 -27.68 -23.24
N ARG A 324 2.76 -27.58 -23.86
CA ARG A 324 3.51 -28.78 -24.26
C ARG A 324 3.96 -29.55 -23.01
N LEU A 325 3.69 -30.85 -23.01
CA LEU A 325 4.20 -31.79 -22.00
C LEU A 325 5.73 -31.95 -22.17
N SER A 326 6.43 -32.10 -21.05
CA SER A 326 7.87 -32.34 -21.02
C SER A 326 8.16 -33.55 -20.12
N PRO A 327 8.51 -34.72 -20.69
CA PRO A 327 8.78 -35.92 -19.89
C PRO A 327 9.97 -35.75 -18.92
N LEU A 328 10.81 -34.74 -19.14
CA LEU A 328 11.97 -34.42 -18.31
C LEU A 328 11.62 -33.60 -17.06
N LEU A 329 10.55 -32.81 -17.06
CA LEU A 329 10.30 -31.80 -16.01
C LEU A 329 8.98 -32.01 -15.26
N ASP A 330 8.11 -32.84 -15.79
CA ASP A 330 6.77 -33.09 -15.23
C ASP A 330 6.82 -34.13 -14.07
N HIS A 331 7.95 -34.21 -13.37
CA HIS A 331 8.21 -34.94 -12.13
C HIS A 331 9.22 -34.16 -11.26
N PRO A 332 9.30 -34.39 -9.94
CA PRO A 332 10.23 -33.68 -9.07
C PRO A 332 11.70 -33.95 -9.42
N LEU A 333 12.49 -32.89 -9.58
CA LEU A 333 13.94 -32.94 -9.84
C LEU A 333 14.75 -32.29 -8.71
N PRO A 334 15.99 -32.75 -8.42
CA PRO A 334 16.85 -32.17 -7.39
C PRO A 334 17.32 -30.75 -7.73
N LEU A 335 16.88 -29.77 -6.95
CA LEU A 335 17.25 -28.37 -7.11
C LEU A 335 18.60 -28.08 -6.45
N LEU A 336 19.60 -27.72 -7.25
CA LEU A 336 20.93 -27.35 -6.74
C LEU A 336 20.99 -25.87 -6.34
N ASN A 337 20.53 -24.96 -7.19
CA ASN A 337 20.60 -23.53 -6.93
C ASN A 337 19.55 -22.72 -7.71
N ILE A 338 19.14 -21.59 -7.15
CA ILE A 338 18.32 -20.56 -7.81
C ILE A 338 19.22 -19.39 -8.21
N ARG A 339 19.40 -19.16 -9.51
CA ARG A 339 20.13 -17.98 -10.01
C ARG A 339 19.17 -16.78 -10.13
N ILE A 340 18.06 -16.96 -10.84
CA ILE A 340 17.04 -15.94 -11.10
C ILE A 340 15.67 -16.57 -10.95
N VAL A 341 14.85 -16.14 -10.01
CA VAL A 341 13.40 -16.41 -10.00
C VAL A 341 12.73 -15.12 -9.52
N HIS A 342 12.45 -14.20 -10.44
CA HIS A 342 11.90 -12.87 -10.16
C HIS A 342 10.70 -12.65 -11.06
N VAL A 343 9.64 -12.01 -10.56
CA VAL A 343 8.49 -11.63 -11.39
C VAL A 343 8.95 -10.72 -12.54
N GLY A 344 8.48 -10.99 -13.75
CA GLY A 344 8.85 -10.29 -14.98
C GLY A 344 10.16 -10.76 -15.64
N ALA A 345 10.88 -11.72 -15.06
CA ALA A 345 12.09 -12.30 -15.64
C ALA A 345 11.88 -13.77 -16.06
N VAL A 346 12.71 -14.26 -16.98
CA VAL A 346 12.85 -15.69 -17.22
C VAL A 346 13.54 -16.32 -16.00
N ALA A 347 12.92 -17.32 -15.38
CA ALA A 347 13.57 -17.99 -14.25
C ALA A 347 14.75 -18.83 -14.74
N ILE A 348 15.82 -18.86 -13.96
CA ILE A 348 17.04 -19.61 -14.17
C ILE A 348 17.42 -20.30 -12.86
N TYR A 349 17.50 -21.63 -12.91
CA TYR A 349 17.91 -22.47 -11.79
C TYR A 349 18.69 -23.68 -12.31
N THR A 350 19.46 -24.31 -11.44
CA THR A 350 20.40 -25.38 -11.81
C THR A 350 20.09 -26.66 -11.05
N PHE A 351 20.45 -27.79 -11.66
CA PHE A 351 20.37 -29.11 -11.04
C PHE A 351 21.77 -29.70 -10.84
N ASP A 352 21.88 -30.85 -10.18
CA ASP A 352 23.17 -31.56 -10.06
C ASP A 352 23.56 -32.18 -11.42
N PRO A 353 24.69 -31.76 -12.02
CA PRO A 353 25.12 -32.28 -13.32
C PRO A 353 25.56 -33.76 -13.29
N LEU A 354 25.70 -34.37 -12.11
CA LEU A 354 26.06 -35.78 -11.95
C LEU A 354 24.85 -36.72 -11.87
N ASP A 355 23.62 -36.19 -11.86
CA ASP A 355 22.41 -36.99 -11.86
C ASP A 355 22.09 -37.50 -13.28
N GLU A 356 22.06 -38.82 -13.43
CA GLU A 356 21.87 -39.54 -14.69
C GLU A 356 20.48 -39.32 -15.33
N HIS A 357 19.53 -38.76 -14.57
CA HIS A 357 18.20 -38.40 -15.06
C HIS A 357 18.09 -36.96 -15.57
N ILE A 358 19.16 -36.17 -15.46
CA ILE A 358 19.17 -34.75 -15.81
C ILE A 358 19.78 -34.56 -17.21
N PRO A 359 19.16 -33.76 -18.10
CA PRO A 359 19.73 -33.51 -19.42
C PRO A 359 21.12 -32.87 -19.28
N TYR A 360 21.96 -33.02 -20.32
CA TYR A 360 23.35 -32.49 -20.41
C TYR A 360 23.53 -30.98 -20.12
N GLN A 361 22.44 -30.25 -19.84
CA GLN A 361 22.41 -28.86 -19.41
C GLN A 361 22.17 -28.80 -17.90
N ASP A 362 23.17 -28.36 -17.16
CA ASP A 362 23.15 -28.11 -15.71
C ASP A 362 22.23 -26.94 -15.31
N GLN A 363 21.71 -26.20 -16.29
CA GLN A 363 20.89 -25.01 -16.12
C GLN A 363 19.58 -25.14 -16.89
N PHE A 364 18.48 -24.80 -16.21
CA PHE A 364 17.14 -24.71 -16.78
C PHE A 364 16.65 -23.27 -16.84
N SER A 365 15.86 -22.96 -17.86
CA SER A 365 15.16 -21.69 -18.02
C SER A 365 13.66 -21.87 -18.24
N SER A 366 12.83 -21.13 -17.50
CA SER A 366 11.36 -21.17 -17.64
C SER A 366 10.83 -20.17 -18.68
N GLY A 367 9.51 -20.06 -18.81
CA GLY A 367 8.87 -18.85 -19.34
C GLY A 367 9.05 -17.64 -18.41
N VAL A 368 8.56 -16.47 -18.81
CA VAL A 368 8.58 -15.28 -17.94
C VAL A 368 7.73 -15.55 -16.69
N VAL A 369 8.31 -15.35 -15.51
CA VAL A 369 7.62 -15.50 -14.23
C VAL A 369 6.55 -14.43 -14.09
N GLN A 370 5.32 -14.85 -13.86
CA GLN A 370 4.17 -13.98 -13.65
C GLN A 370 3.81 -13.81 -12.17
N MET A 371 4.13 -14.80 -11.34
CA MET A 371 3.81 -14.81 -9.92
C MET A 371 4.74 -15.76 -9.18
N ILE A 372 5.05 -15.42 -7.93
CA ILE A 372 5.72 -16.29 -6.97
C ILE A 372 4.89 -16.22 -5.68
N GLU A 373 4.43 -17.36 -5.17
CA GLU A 373 3.57 -17.45 -4.00
C GLU A 373 3.99 -18.64 -3.13
N ARG A 374 3.78 -18.54 -1.81
CA ARG A 374 4.06 -19.66 -0.92
C ARG A 374 2.94 -20.68 -1.00
N ASP A 375 3.31 -21.95 -1.14
CA ASP A 375 2.38 -23.08 -1.17
C ASP A 375 2.14 -23.59 0.26
N ASP A 376 1.20 -22.96 0.97
CA ASP A 376 0.84 -23.33 2.34
C ASP A 376 -0.15 -24.53 2.40
N ASP A 377 -0.64 -25.01 1.26
CA ASP A 377 -1.64 -26.10 1.19
C ASP A 377 -1.03 -27.52 1.28
N ALA A 378 0.29 -27.64 1.47
CA ALA A 378 1.00 -28.91 1.57
C ALA A 378 0.66 -29.78 2.81
N HIS A 379 -0.27 -29.36 3.67
CA HIS A 379 -0.70 -30.09 4.88
C HIS A 379 -2.22 -30.37 4.94
N ARG A 380 -2.92 -30.35 3.80
CA ARG A 380 -4.34 -30.78 3.72
C ARG A 380 -4.54 -32.06 2.95
#